data_AF-A0A953U2L8-F1
#
_entry.id   AF-A0A953U2L8-F1
#
_cell.length_a   1.000
_cell.length_b   1.000
_cell.length_c   1.000
_cell.angle_alpha   90.00
_cell.angle_beta   90.00
_cell.angle_gamma   90.00
#
_symmetry.space_group_name_H-M   'P 1'
#
loop_
_entity.id
_entity.type
_entity.pdbx_description
1 polymer ?
#
loop_
_entity_poly.entity_id
_entity_poly.type
_entity_poly.pdbx_seq_one_letter_code
_entity_poly.pdbx_strand_id
1 'polypeptide(L)'
;MPTLDTPLQISNVYKPKIWGRKDLSPLFEKPPEYGGSELIGEVWITDDAGCFLNGPPAGLKLAEASRKYGEELHGKNWKGPAFPLLAKYIFTSDWLSVQVHPDDDYA
;
A
#
# COMPACT_ATOMS: atom_id res chain seq x y z
N MET A 1 5.49 -15.54 -19.31
CA MET A 1 4.53 -14.68 -18.58
C MET A 1 4.41 -13.38 -19.36
N PRO A 2 3.28 -12.65 -19.30
CA PRO A 2 3.20 -11.34 -19.92
C PRO A 2 4.18 -10.38 -19.25
N THR A 3 4.89 -9.60 -20.06
CA THR A 3 5.81 -8.54 -19.64
C THR A 3 5.05 -7.39 -18.99
N LEU A 4 5.63 -6.75 -17.98
CA LEU A 4 5.08 -5.56 -17.32
C LEU A 4 5.76 -4.30 -17.87
N ASP A 5 5.42 -3.92 -19.11
CA ASP A 5 6.07 -2.86 -19.88
C ASP A 5 5.34 -1.50 -19.86
N THR A 6 4.32 -1.37 -19.01
CA THR A 6 3.52 -0.16 -18.83
C THR A 6 3.38 0.20 -17.36
N PRO A 7 3.16 1.50 -17.03
CA PRO A 7 2.88 1.89 -15.65
C PRO A 7 1.67 1.17 -15.08
N LEU A 8 1.87 0.52 -13.93
CA LEU A 8 0.82 -0.18 -13.21
C LEU A 8 0.26 0.70 -12.09
N GLN A 9 -1.05 0.81 -12.05
CA GLN A 9 -1.80 1.50 -11.02
C GLN A 9 -2.36 0.47 -10.04
N ILE A 10 -2.22 0.77 -8.75
CA ILE A 10 -2.74 -0.03 -7.64
C ILE A 10 -3.78 0.78 -6.86
N SER A 11 -4.81 0.12 -6.35
CA SER A 11 -5.82 0.74 -5.49
C SER A 11 -5.23 1.09 -4.12
N ASN A 12 -5.65 2.23 -3.58
CA ASN A 12 -5.30 2.62 -2.21
C ASN A 12 -5.95 1.72 -1.16
N VAL A 13 -5.24 1.45 -0.07
CA VAL A 13 -5.80 0.81 1.13
C VAL A 13 -5.80 1.82 2.28
N TYR A 14 -7.01 2.23 2.69
CA TYR A 14 -7.20 3.22 3.76
C TYR A 14 -7.16 2.54 5.14
N LYS A 15 -6.39 3.10 6.08
CA LYS A 15 -6.30 2.62 7.46
C LYS A 15 -6.85 3.68 8.43
N PRO A 16 -8.01 3.41 9.07
CA PRO A 16 -8.53 4.29 10.10
C PRO A 16 -7.60 4.38 11.31
N LYS A 17 -7.45 5.58 11.87
CA LYS A 17 -6.66 5.83 13.09
C LYS A 17 -7.30 6.94 13.90
N ILE A 18 -7.21 6.84 15.23
CA ILE A 18 -7.75 7.85 16.15
C ILE A 18 -7.13 9.24 15.95
N TRP A 19 -5.86 9.28 15.53
CA TRP A 19 -5.11 10.51 15.23
C TRP A 19 -5.22 10.93 13.76
N GLY A 20 -6.09 10.27 12.98
CA GLY A 20 -6.25 10.52 11.55
C GLY A 20 -6.92 11.85 11.21
N ARG A 21 -7.17 12.07 9.92
CA ARG A 21 -7.91 13.23 9.42
C ARG A 21 -9.17 12.79 8.68
N LYS A 22 -10.20 13.65 8.70
CA LYS A 22 -11.42 13.47 7.89
C LYS A 22 -11.19 13.88 6.43
N ASP A 23 -10.47 14.98 6.24
CA ASP A 23 -10.17 15.54 4.93
C ASP A 23 -8.73 15.21 4.51
N LEU A 24 -8.62 14.52 3.37
CA LEU A 24 -7.38 14.08 2.74
C LEU A 24 -7.08 14.86 1.45
N SER A 25 -7.89 15.87 1.14
CA SER A 25 -7.71 16.73 -0.02
C SER A 25 -6.41 17.55 0.07
N PRO A 26 -5.81 17.92 -1.08
CA PRO A 26 -6.23 17.60 -2.44
C PRO A 26 -5.70 16.25 -2.96
N LEU A 27 -4.98 15.48 -2.14
CA LEU A 27 -4.25 14.30 -2.59
C LEU A 27 -5.15 13.09 -2.85
N PHE A 28 -6.20 12.94 -2.04
CA PHE A 28 -7.17 11.87 -2.19
C PHE A 28 -8.58 12.43 -2.18
N GLU A 29 -9.42 11.88 -3.05
CA GLU A 29 -10.87 12.07 -2.98
C GLU A 29 -11.40 11.47 -1.67
N LYS A 30 -12.58 11.95 -1.24
CA LYS A 30 -13.20 11.64 0.06
C LYS A 30 -13.02 10.14 0.38
N PRO A 31 -12.42 9.79 1.53
CA PRO A 31 -12.22 8.40 1.89
C PRO A 31 -13.59 7.68 1.97
N PRO A 32 -13.68 6.41 1.54
CA PRO A 32 -14.92 5.65 1.67
C PRO A 32 -15.28 5.53 3.16
N GLU A 33 -16.57 5.40 3.49
CA GLU A 33 -17.03 5.15 4.87
C GLU A 33 -16.58 3.76 5.32
N TYR A 34 -15.31 3.64 5.73
CA TYR A 34 -14.71 2.39 6.17
C TYR A 34 -14.94 2.19 7.65
N GLY A 35 -15.78 1.20 8.00
CA GLY A 35 -15.87 0.67 9.36
C GLY A 35 -16.39 1.65 10.43
N GLY A 36 -17.15 2.68 10.03
CA GLY A 36 -17.79 3.63 10.94
C GLY A 36 -16.87 4.70 11.53
N SER A 37 -15.58 4.74 11.15
CA SER A 37 -14.66 5.83 11.52
C SER A 37 -14.45 6.78 10.35
N GLU A 38 -14.71 8.06 10.58
CA GLU A 38 -14.48 9.12 9.59
C GLU A 38 -12.99 9.56 9.53
N LEU A 39 -12.11 9.05 10.41
CA LEU A 39 -10.72 9.47 10.51
C LEU A 39 -9.78 8.46 9.87
N ILE A 40 -9.12 8.86 8.79
CA ILE A 40 -8.07 8.08 8.13
C ILE A 40 -6.71 8.61 8.55
N GLY A 41 -5.90 7.74 9.15
CA GLY A 41 -4.52 8.09 9.51
C GLY A 41 -3.50 7.72 8.45
N GLU A 42 -3.76 6.67 7.68
CA GLU A 42 -2.82 6.21 6.67
C GLU A 42 -3.52 5.81 5.37
N VAL A 43 -2.86 6.09 4.25
CA VAL A 43 -3.23 5.58 2.93
C VAL A 43 -2.06 4.76 2.41
N TRP A 44 -2.21 3.45 2.38
CA TRP A 44 -1.14 2.54 1.95
C TRP A 44 -1.27 2.29 0.44
N ILE A 45 -0.19 2.54 -0.27
CA ILE A 45 -0.11 2.43 -1.73
C ILE A 45 0.31 1.03 -2.13
N THR A 46 1.32 0.47 -1.46
CA THR A 46 1.84 -0.89 -1.73
C THR A 46 1.47 -1.87 -0.61
N ASP A 47 0.24 -1.77 -0.10
CA ASP A 47 -0.32 -2.79 0.79
C ASP A 47 -0.61 -4.07 0.00
N ASP A 48 -0.36 -5.22 0.63
CA ASP A 48 -0.58 -6.54 0.04
C ASP A 48 -2.01 -6.78 -0.43
N ALA A 49 -3.00 -6.11 0.16
CA ALA A 49 -4.41 -6.17 -0.23
C ALA A 49 -4.79 -5.18 -1.34
N GLY A 50 -3.90 -4.27 -1.74
CA GLY A 50 -4.12 -3.35 -2.85
C GLY A 50 -4.25 -4.12 -4.16
N CYS A 51 -5.29 -3.84 -4.94
CA CYS A 51 -5.56 -4.49 -6.22
C CYS A 51 -5.00 -3.67 -7.38
N PHE A 52 -4.38 -4.33 -8.35
CA PHE A 52 -4.01 -3.69 -9.62
C PHE A 52 -5.26 -3.29 -10.40
N LEU A 53 -5.27 -2.07 -10.92
CA LEU A 53 -6.40 -1.47 -11.64
C LEU A 53 -6.24 -1.54 -13.16
N ASN A 54 -5.04 -1.84 -13.64
CA ASN A 54 -4.72 -1.90 -15.08
C ASN A 54 -3.62 -2.93 -15.37
N GLY A 55 -3.38 -3.13 -16.67
CA GLY A 55 -2.33 -4.00 -17.18
C GLY A 55 -2.59 -5.50 -16.96
N PRO A 56 -1.58 -6.35 -17.27
CA PRO A 56 -1.68 -7.81 -17.10
C PRO A 56 -2.07 -8.31 -15.70
N PRO A 57 -1.70 -7.66 -14.57
CA PRO A 57 -2.08 -8.11 -13.25
C PRO A 57 -3.42 -7.56 -12.76
N ALA A 58 -4.17 -6.79 -13.58
CA ALA A 58 -5.43 -6.18 -13.18
C ALA A 58 -6.37 -7.18 -12.48
N GLY A 59 -6.96 -6.76 -11.36
CA GLY A 59 -7.83 -7.58 -10.51
C GLY A 59 -7.10 -8.46 -9.49
N LEU A 60 -5.79 -8.66 -9.61
CA LEU A 60 -4.99 -9.34 -8.59
C LEU A 60 -4.58 -8.38 -7.47
N LYS A 61 -4.45 -8.93 -6.26
CA LYS A 61 -3.83 -8.23 -5.13
C LYS A 61 -2.31 -8.16 -5.29
N LEU A 62 -1.66 -7.17 -4.69
CA LEU A 62 -0.20 -7.02 -4.72
C LEU A 62 0.52 -8.26 -4.20
N ALA A 63 0.01 -8.91 -3.16
CA ALA A 63 0.58 -10.15 -2.64
C ALA A 63 0.54 -11.29 -3.67
N GLU A 64 -0.56 -11.39 -4.43
CA GLU A 64 -0.75 -12.43 -5.45
C GLU A 64 0.12 -12.16 -6.68
N ALA A 65 0.14 -10.91 -7.12
CA ALA A 65 0.98 -10.47 -8.23
C ALA A 65 2.48 -10.63 -7.88
N SER A 66 2.89 -10.33 -6.65
CA SER A 66 4.27 -10.53 -6.19
C SER A 66 4.73 -11.96 -6.34
N ARG A 67 3.90 -12.93 -5.91
CA ARG A 67 4.22 -14.35 -6.08
C ARG A 67 4.17 -14.80 -7.54
N LYS A 68 3.26 -14.23 -8.34
CA LYS A 68 3.05 -14.63 -9.73
C LYS A 68 4.11 -14.08 -10.68
N TYR A 69 4.47 -12.81 -10.56
CA TYR A 69 5.35 -12.10 -11.49
C TYR A 69 6.80 -12.01 -11.00
N GLY A 70 7.05 -12.12 -9.70
CA GLY A 70 8.40 -12.17 -9.13
C GLY A 70 9.31 -11.06 -9.62
N GLU A 71 10.46 -11.43 -10.19
CA GLU A 71 11.48 -10.51 -10.72
C GLU A 71 10.93 -9.48 -11.72
N GLU A 72 9.87 -9.81 -12.47
CA GLU A 72 9.26 -8.89 -13.42
C GLU A 72 8.57 -7.71 -12.70
N LEU A 73 8.02 -7.96 -11.51
CA LEU A 73 7.38 -6.92 -10.69
C LEU A 73 8.36 -6.29 -9.69
N HIS A 74 9.30 -7.06 -9.16
CA HIS A 74 10.20 -6.62 -8.09
C HIS A 74 11.55 -6.10 -8.58
N GLY A 75 11.91 -6.43 -9.82
CA GLY A 75 13.28 -6.30 -10.31
C GLY A 75 14.17 -7.48 -9.89
N LYS A 76 15.30 -7.64 -10.58
CA LYS A 76 16.18 -8.82 -10.47
C LYS A 76 16.89 -8.98 -9.12
N ASN A 77 17.01 -7.89 -8.36
CA ASN A 77 17.79 -7.85 -7.12
C ASN A 77 17.00 -8.30 -5.88
N TRP A 78 15.68 -8.42 -5.99
CA TRP A 78 14.84 -8.90 -4.90
C TRP A 78 14.45 -10.36 -5.16
N LYS A 79 14.63 -11.21 -4.15
CA LYS A 79 14.34 -12.66 -4.23
C LYS A 79 13.20 -13.10 -3.31
N GLY A 80 12.63 -12.17 -2.54
CA GLY A 80 11.55 -12.47 -1.60
C GLY A 80 10.20 -12.67 -2.29
N PRO A 81 9.25 -13.40 -1.66
CA PRO A 81 7.94 -13.67 -2.25
C PRO A 81 6.96 -12.48 -2.15
N ALA A 82 7.26 -11.49 -1.31
CA ALA A 82 6.45 -10.31 -1.08
C ALA A 82 7.05 -9.07 -1.76
N PHE A 83 6.25 -8.05 -2.00
CA PHE A 83 6.77 -6.77 -2.49
C PHE A 83 7.66 -6.13 -1.41
N PRO A 84 8.89 -5.66 -1.74
CA PRO A 84 9.91 -5.33 -0.73
C PRO A 84 9.66 -4.04 0.04
N LEU A 85 8.75 -3.17 -0.41
CA LEU A 85 8.60 -1.82 0.14
C LEU A 85 7.14 -1.50 0.44
N LEU A 86 6.91 -0.87 1.59
CA LEU A 86 5.64 -0.21 1.90
C LEU A 86 5.75 1.29 1.67
N ALA A 87 5.07 1.79 0.65
CA ALA A 87 4.82 3.22 0.45
C ALA A 87 3.45 3.58 1.03
N LYS A 88 3.41 4.62 1.88
CA LYS A 88 2.18 5.11 2.48
C LYS A 88 2.21 6.63 2.69
N TYR A 89 1.04 7.23 2.68
CA TYR A 89 0.82 8.58 3.20
C TYR A 89 0.36 8.50 4.65
N ILE A 90 0.85 9.43 5.47
CA ILE A 90 0.44 9.59 6.86
C ILE A 90 -0.27 10.93 7.00
N PHE A 91 -1.51 10.88 7.48
CA PHE A 91 -2.37 12.03 7.75
C PHE A 91 -2.64 12.12 9.25
N THR A 92 -2.02 13.09 9.92
CA THR A 92 -2.18 13.27 11.35
C THR A 92 -2.94 14.55 11.68
N SER A 93 -3.76 14.46 12.73
CA SER A 93 -4.36 15.59 13.45
C SER A 93 -3.90 15.67 14.90
N ASP A 94 -3.16 14.67 15.38
CA ASP A 94 -2.64 14.57 16.75
C ASP A 94 -1.24 13.91 16.75
N TRP A 95 -0.61 13.87 17.92
CA TRP A 95 0.68 13.24 18.16
C TRP A 95 0.64 11.74 17.91
N LEU A 96 1.70 11.26 17.29
CA LEU A 96 1.98 9.84 17.12
C LEU A 96 2.78 9.32 18.32
N SER A 97 2.68 8.02 18.57
CA SER A 97 3.56 7.36 19.55
C SER A 97 5.02 7.41 19.11
N VAL A 98 5.94 7.42 20.08
CA VAL A 98 7.35 7.16 19.83
C VAL A 98 7.51 5.68 19.47
N GLN A 99 8.24 5.40 18.39
CA GLN A 99 8.42 4.04 17.86
C GLN A 99 9.90 3.77 17.56
N VAL A 100 10.29 2.50 17.67
CA VAL A 100 11.60 1.97 17.27
C VAL A 100 11.34 0.81 16.32
N HIS A 101 12.00 0.81 15.17
CA HIS A 101 11.91 -0.29 14.21
C HIS A 101 13.15 -1.17 14.35
N PRO A 102 12.99 -2.50 14.51
CA PRO A 102 14.11 -3.42 14.50
C PRO A 102 14.71 -3.55 13.09
N ASP A 103 15.92 -4.10 13.02
CA ASP A 103 16.50 -4.60 11.78
C ASP A 103 15.96 -6.01 11.45
N ASP A 104 16.37 -6.55 10.31
CA ASP A 104 15.92 -7.84 9.82
C ASP A 104 16.36 -9.02 10.70
N ASP A 105 17.52 -8.92 11.38
CA ASP A 105 18.03 -9.99 12.26
C ASP A 105 17.21 -10.12 13.55
N TYR A 106 16.57 -9.03 13.98
CA TYR A 106 15.78 -8.98 15.22
C TYR A 106 14.27 -9.14 15.00
N ALA A 107 13.74 -8.83 13.81
CA ALA A 107 12.31 -8.83 13.48
C ALA A 107 11.67 -10.23 13.42
#